data_AF-A0A7W6WLB3-F1
#
_entry.id   AF-A0A7W6WLB3-F1
#
_cell.length_a   1.000
_cell.length_b   1.000
_cell.length_c   1.000
_cell.angle_alpha   90.00
_cell.angle_beta   90.00
_cell.angle_gamma   90.00
#
_symmetry.space_group_name_H-M   'P 1'
#
loop_
_entity.id
_entity.type
_entity.pdbx_description
1 polymer ?
#
loop_
_entity_poly.entity_id
_entity_poly.type
_entity_poly.pdbx_seq_one_letter_code
_entity_poly.pdbx_strand_id
1 'polypeptide(L)'
;MARVLIGTSGWHYTHWTGPFYPSDVQAGDRLAFYASAFRAAEVNNTFYSLPRASTLRHWCAQTPDGFVFACKASRYITHMKKLKDAAETVPRFLESIAPLGDKLGPVLFQLPPRWRCNVDRLAALLAVVPPGQRCAVEFRDESWFTEAVDTVLADHGAAFTVYDLDGHTAPVKVTADFAYVRLHGPGAPYQGSYDAAALATWAARIAEWRDGGRDVYVFFDNDEAGYAALNAAHLRTLVDGDGVPA
;
A
#
# COMPACT_ATOMS: atom_id res chain seq x y z
N MET A 1 19.17 -7.01 -6.42
CA MET A 1 18.51 -5.84 -7.00
C MET A 1 17.30 -5.50 -6.17
N ALA A 2 17.01 -4.23 -5.97
CA ALA A 2 15.80 -3.80 -5.28
C ALA A 2 14.53 -4.18 -6.08
N ARG A 3 13.45 -4.52 -5.39
CA ARG A 3 12.19 -4.96 -5.98
C ARG A 3 11.26 -3.78 -6.18
N VAL A 4 10.55 -3.75 -7.31
CA VAL A 4 9.41 -2.86 -7.53
C VAL A 4 8.14 -3.70 -7.55
N LEU A 5 7.21 -3.39 -6.67
CA LEU A 5 5.95 -4.10 -6.49
C LEU A 5 4.81 -3.11 -6.69
N ILE A 6 4.22 -3.16 -7.88
CA ILE A 6 3.08 -2.33 -8.27
C ILE A 6 1.81 -3.20 -8.23
N GLY A 7 0.77 -2.66 -7.60
CA GLY A 7 -0.54 -3.29 -7.51
C GLY A 7 -1.62 -2.28 -7.15
N THR A 8 -2.66 -2.78 -6.51
CA THR A 8 -3.87 -2.02 -6.17
C THR A 8 -4.26 -2.25 -4.72
N SER A 9 -5.07 -1.33 -4.19
CA SER A 9 -5.59 -1.34 -2.83
C SER A 9 -6.88 -2.16 -2.76
N GLY A 10 -6.74 -3.46 -3.02
CA GLY A 10 -7.83 -4.42 -3.16
C GLY A 10 -7.89 -5.01 -4.57
N TRP A 11 -8.62 -6.11 -4.71
CA TRP A 11 -8.78 -6.84 -5.98
C TRP A 11 -10.21 -7.35 -6.20
N HIS A 12 -11.07 -7.34 -5.18
CA HIS A 12 -12.38 -7.98 -5.27
C HIS A 12 -13.50 -6.97 -5.59
N TYR A 13 -13.53 -6.51 -6.84
CA TYR A 13 -14.47 -5.49 -7.32
C TYR A 13 -15.27 -5.98 -8.53
N THR A 14 -16.59 -5.82 -8.50
CA THR A 14 -17.46 -6.35 -9.58
C THR A 14 -17.41 -5.49 -10.84
N HIS A 15 -17.25 -4.18 -10.72
CA HIS A 15 -17.11 -3.28 -11.87
C HIS A 15 -15.78 -3.44 -12.62
N TRP A 16 -14.86 -4.28 -12.12
CA TRP A 16 -13.65 -4.65 -12.85
C TRP A 16 -13.91 -5.72 -13.92
N THR A 17 -15.07 -6.39 -13.89
CA THR A 17 -15.46 -7.31 -14.96
C THR A 17 -15.73 -6.55 -16.25
N GLY A 18 -14.97 -6.88 -17.30
CA GLY A 18 -14.87 -6.13 -18.55
C GLY A 18 -13.56 -5.34 -18.62
N PRO A 19 -13.39 -4.27 -17.82
CA PRO A 19 -12.17 -3.45 -17.87
C PRO A 19 -10.88 -4.19 -17.51
N PHE A 20 -10.91 -5.11 -16.54
CA PHE A 20 -9.71 -5.83 -16.08
C PHE A 20 -9.93 -7.34 -15.98
N TYR A 21 -11.03 -7.78 -15.37
CA TYR A 21 -11.39 -9.20 -15.34
C TYR A 21 -12.14 -9.59 -16.62
N PRO A 22 -11.73 -10.67 -17.30
CA PRO A 22 -12.56 -11.32 -18.30
C PRO A 22 -13.95 -11.66 -17.74
N SER A 23 -14.95 -11.70 -18.61
CA SER A 23 -16.36 -11.89 -18.21
C SER A 23 -16.67 -13.25 -17.59
N ASP A 24 -15.82 -14.24 -17.82
CA ASP A 24 -15.94 -15.60 -17.31
C ASP A 24 -15.23 -15.81 -15.96
N VAL A 25 -14.40 -14.87 -15.51
CA VAL A 25 -13.72 -14.94 -14.21
C VAL A 25 -14.73 -14.81 -13.08
N GLN A 26 -14.89 -15.90 -12.33
CA GLN A 26 -15.77 -15.95 -11.17
C GLN A 26 -15.16 -15.20 -9.98
N ALA A 27 -16.01 -14.73 -9.06
CA ALA A 27 -15.59 -13.96 -7.89
C ALA A 27 -14.50 -14.67 -7.05
N GLY A 28 -14.60 -16.00 -6.90
CA GLY A 28 -13.63 -16.81 -6.16
C GLY A 28 -12.26 -16.92 -6.82
N ASP A 29 -12.18 -16.72 -8.13
CA ASP A 29 -10.96 -16.85 -8.94
C ASP A 29 -10.29 -15.50 -9.22
N ARG A 30 -10.92 -14.39 -8.81
CA ARG A 30 -10.41 -13.03 -9.05
C ARG A 30 -9.01 -12.82 -8.51
N LEU A 31 -8.68 -13.35 -7.33
CA LEU A 31 -7.33 -13.21 -6.77
C LEU A 31 -6.29 -13.99 -7.59
N ALA A 32 -6.62 -15.20 -8.03
CA ALA A 32 -5.74 -15.99 -8.89
C ALA A 32 -5.48 -15.28 -10.22
N PHE A 33 -6.54 -14.73 -10.84
CA PHE A 33 -6.40 -13.90 -12.05
C PHE A 33 -5.57 -12.65 -11.77
N TYR A 34 -5.88 -11.91 -10.70
CA TYR A 34 -5.14 -10.72 -10.29
C TYR A 34 -3.64 -11.00 -10.13
N ALA A 35 -3.31 -12.14 -9.50
CA ALA A 35 -1.93 -12.54 -9.25
C ALA A 35 -1.17 -13.05 -10.49
N SER A 36 -1.87 -13.26 -11.62
CA SER A 36 -1.23 -13.44 -12.93
C SER A 36 -0.75 -12.10 -13.51
N ALA A 37 -1.43 -11.00 -13.16
CA ALA A 37 -1.10 -9.66 -13.60
C ALA A 37 -0.14 -8.95 -12.64
N PHE A 38 -0.34 -9.03 -11.32
CA PHE A 38 0.43 -8.27 -10.34
C PHE A 38 1.16 -9.18 -9.35
N ARG A 39 2.23 -8.66 -8.74
CA ARG A 39 3.03 -9.37 -7.73
C ARG A 39 2.75 -8.92 -6.30
N ALA A 40 1.91 -7.91 -6.12
CA ALA A 40 1.51 -7.45 -4.80
C ALA A 40 0.10 -6.88 -4.79
N ALA A 41 -0.54 -6.89 -3.62
CA ALA A 41 -1.80 -6.19 -3.37
C ALA A 41 -1.77 -5.56 -1.97
N GLU A 42 -2.40 -4.39 -1.82
CA GLU A 42 -2.68 -3.81 -0.52
C GLU A 42 -4.06 -4.30 -0.02
N VAL A 43 -4.07 -4.95 1.14
CA VAL A 43 -5.26 -5.46 1.81
C VAL A 43 -5.90 -4.34 2.61
N ASN A 44 -7.05 -3.87 2.14
CA ASN A 44 -7.83 -2.83 2.82
C ASN A 44 -8.86 -3.39 3.81
N ASN A 45 -9.36 -4.61 3.63
CA ASN A 45 -10.42 -5.16 4.48
C ASN A 45 -10.01 -5.27 5.96
N THR A 46 -8.72 -5.49 6.23
CA THR A 46 -8.08 -5.50 7.56
C THR A 46 -8.31 -4.21 8.35
N PHE A 47 -8.54 -3.08 7.66
CA PHE A 47 -8.89 -1.80 8.28
C PHE A 47 -10.23 -1.87 9.02
N TYR A 48 -11.21 -2.60 8.48
CA TYR A 48 -12.57 -2.65 9.02
C TYR A 48 -12.79 -3.85 9.95
N SER A 49 -12.15 -4.99 9.66
CA SER A 49 -12.31 -6.22 10.41
C SER A 49 -11.04 -7.06 10.37
N LEU A 50 -10.74 -7.78 11.45
CA LEU A 50 -9.62 -8.73 11.44
C LEU A 50 -9.97 -9.94 10.57
N PRO A 51 -9.11 -10.32 9.61
CA PRO A 51 -9.37 -11.44 8.73
C PRO A 51 -9.32 -12.76 9.51
N ARG A 52 -10.07 -13.75 9.05
CA ARG A 52 -9.94 -15.11 9.57
C ARG A 52 -8.65 -15.74 9.02
N ALA A 53 -7.97 -16.52 9.84
CA ALA A 53 -6.75 -17.22 9.41
C ALA A 53 -6.99 -18.15 8.20
N SER A 54 -8.18 -18.75 8.08
CA SER A 54 -8.56 -19.54 6.90
C SER A 54 -8.64 -18.71 5.62
N THR A 55 -9.14 -17.47 5.69
CA THR A 55 -9.20 -16.54 4.56
C THR A 55 -7.78 -16.20 4.07
N LEU A 56 -6.87 -15.89 4.98
CA LEU A 56 -5.49 -15.57 4.63
C LEU A 56 -4.75 -16.76 4.02
N ARG A 57 -4.91 -17.96 4.58
CA ARG A 57 -4.34 -19.19 4.00
C ARG A 57 -4.90 -19.47 2.60
N HIS A 58 -6.18 -19.21 2.39
CA HIS A 58 -6.79 -19.34 1.07
C HIS A 58 -6.18 -18.35 0.06
N TRP A 59 -5.98 -17.08 0.45
CA TRP A 59 -5.27 -16.11 -0.40
C TRP A 59 -3.83 -16.54 -0.71
N CYS A 60 -3.12 -17.10 0.26
CA CYS A 60 -1.78 -17.64 0.03
C CYS A 60 -1.77 -18.77 -1.01
N ALA A 61 -2.76 -19.67 -0.94
CA ALA A 61 -2.89 -20.80 -1.87
C ALA A 61 -3.29 -20.37 -3.31
N GLN A 62 -3.94 -19.22 -3.47
CA GLN A 62 -4.37 -18.69 -4.77
C GLN A 62 -3.31 -17.82 -5.47
N THR A 63 -2.22 -17.50 -4.80
CA THR A 63 -1.17 -16.62 -5.31
C THR A 63 0.14 -17.38 -5.50
N PRO A 64 1.00 -17.00 -6.46
CA PRO A 64 2.30 -17.64 -6.64
C PRO A 64 3.25 -17.32 -5.48
N ASP A 65 4.35 -18.07 -5.39
CA ASP A 65 5.45 -17.74 -4.48
C ASP A 65 6.02 -16.35 -4.79
N GLY A 66 6.45 -15.64 -3.75
CA GLY A 66 6.94 -14.27 -3.85
C GLY A 66 5.86 -13.20 -4.04
N PHE A 67 4.57 -13.57 -4.14
CA PHE A 67 3.48 -12.58 -4.09
C PHE A 67 3.42 -11.92 -2.70
N VAL A 68 3.24 -10.60 -2.66
CA VAL A 68 3.27 -9.81 -1.42
C VAL A 68 1.93 -9.18 -1.10
N PHE A 69 1.44 -9.38 0.13
CA PHE A 69 0.29 -8.68 0.68
C PHE A 69 0.73 -7.59 1.64
N ALA A 70 0.63 -6.32 1.24
CA ALA A 70 0.76 -5.20 2.17
C ALA A 70 -0.57 -5.06 2.94
N CYS A 71 -0.55 -4.89 4.26
CA CYS A 71 -1.78 -4.92 5.06
C CYS A 71 -2.06 -3.57 5.69
N LYS A 72 -3.22 -2.98 5.42
CA LYS A 72 -3.66 -1.77 6.11
C LYS A 72 -4.06 -2.10 7.55
N ALA A 73 -3.43 -1.43 8.52
CA ALA A 73 -3.70 -1.63 9.93
C ALA A 73 -5.16 -1.34 10.27
N SER A 74 -5.69 -2.02 11.30
CA SER A 74 -7.06 -1.82 11.75
C SER A 74 -7.33 -0.36 12.10
N ARG A 75 -8.50 0.17 11.70
CA ARG A 75 -8.97 1.51 12.10
C ARG A 75 -9.04 1.68 13.62
N TYR A 76 -9.15 0.57 14.36
CA TYR A 76 -9.09 0.59 15.81
C TYR A 76 -7.79 1.20 16.31
N ILE A 77 -6.65 0.85 15.68
CA ILE A 77 -5.32 1.36 16.01
C ILE A 77 -5.21 2.83 15.62
N THR A 78 -5.46 3.16 14.35
CA THR A 78 -5.11 4.47 13.81
C THR A 78 -6.19 5.55 13.99
N HIS A 79 -7.47 5.20 13.91
CA HIS A 79 -8.57 6.17 13.95
C HIS A 79 -9.23 6.27 15.32
N MET A 80 -9.52 5.11 15.94
CA MET A 80 -10.25 5.08 17.22
C MET A 80 -9.33 5.33 18.40
N LYS A 81 -8.24 4.56 18.53
CA LYS A 81 -7.23 4.75 19.58
C LYS A 81 -6.27 5.90 19.28
N LYS A 82 -6.12 6.29 18.00
CA LYS A 82 -5.14 7.30 17.56
C LYS A 82 -3.75 6.97 18.10
N LEU A 83 -3.33 5.73 17.81
CA LEU A 83 -2.06 5.10 18.20
C LEU A 83 -1.84 4.94 19.72
N LYS A 84 -2.85 5.19 20.56
CA LYS A 84 -2.78 4.82 21.98
C LYS A 84 -2.76 3.30 22.15
N ASP A 85 -2.16 2.87 23.26
CA ASP A 85 -2.13 1.47 23.68
C ASP A 85 -1.51 0.56 22.59
N ALA A 86 -0.49 1.06 21.89
CA ALA A 86 0.14 0.36 20.77
C ALA A 86 0.70 -1.00 21.16
N ALA A 87 1.28 -1.11 22.37
CA ALA A 87 1.81 -2.37 22.91
C ALA A 87 0.76 -3.49 23.05
N GLU A 88 -0.52 -3.15 23.16
CA GLU A 88 -1.61 -4.13 23.14
C GLU A 88 -2.16 -4.33 21.72
N THR A 89 -2.36 -3.21 20.99
CA THR A 89 -3.14 -3.24 19.75
C THR A 89 -2.36 -3.69 18.53
N VAL A 90 -1.06 -3.39 18.44
CA VAL A 90 -0.19 -3.77 17.31
C VAL A 90 0.09 -5.28 17.30
N PRO A 91 0.55 -5.91 18.40
CA PRO A 91 0.81 -7.37 18.39
C PRO A 91 -0.42 -8.18 18.01
N ARG A 92 -1.59 -7.83 18.57
CA ARG A 92 -2.86 -8.49 18.24
C ARG A 92 -3.23 -8.39 16.76
N PHE A 93 -2.94 -7.26 16.13
CA PHE A 93 -3.14 -7.10 14.69
C PHE A 93 -2.16 -7.95 13.89
N LEU A 94 -0.87 -7.92 14.24
CA LEU A 94 0.16 -8.72 13.58
C LEU A 94 -0.13 -10.23 13.68
N GLU A 95 -0.54 -10.72 14.85
CA GLU A 95 -0.99 -12.10 15.03
C GLU A 95 -2.15 -12.49 14.09
N SER A 96 -3.08 -11.56 13.87
CA SER A 96 -4.23 -11.81 12.99
C SER A 96 -3.84 -11.97 11.51
N ILE A 97 -2.73 -11.34 11.09
CA ILE A 97 -2.23 -11.39 9.70
C ILE A 97 -1.02 -12.31 9.53
N ALA A 98 -0.45 -12.83 10.62
CA ALA A 98 0.66 -13.79 10.61
C ALA A 98 0.44 -15.03 9.72
N PRO A 99 -0.80 -15.54 9.49
CA PRO A 99 -1.02 -16.63 8.55
C PRO A 99 -0.64 -16.34 7.09
N LEU A 100 -0.34 -15.08 6.72
CA LEU A 100 0.25 -14.73 5.42
C LEU A 100 1.70 -15.21 5.27
N GLY A 101 2.40 -15.48 6.38
CA GLY A 101 3.77 -16.01 6.39
C GLY A 101 4.73 -15.16 5.54
N ASP A 102 5.49 -15.83 4.67
CA ASP A 102 6.49 -15.18 3.80
C ASP A 102 5.88 -14.22 2.76
N LYS A 103 4.55 -14.26 2.57
CA LYS A 103 3.82 -13.33 1.70
C LYS A 103 3.40 -12.05 2.41
N LEU A 104 3.63 -11.94 3.73
CA LEU A 104 3.35 -10.72 4.48
C LEU A 104 4.35 -9.62 4.10
N GLY A 105 3.82 -8.55 3.52
CA GLY A 105 4.55 -7.34 3.17
C GLY A 105 4.51 -6.27 4.27
N PRO A 106 4.74 -5.01 3.89
CA PRO A 106 4.65 -3.89 4.82
C PRO A 106 3.25 -3.74 5.43
N VAL A 107 3.20 -3.31 6.68
CA VAL A 107 1.96 -2.89 7.34
C VAL A 107 1.77 -1.38 7.20
N LEU A 108 0.65 -0.95 6.63
CA LEU A 108 0.31 0.45 6.46
C LEU A 108 -0.48 0.99 7.67
N PHE A 109 0.07 1.98 8.36
CA PHE A 109 -0.62 2.77 9.37
C PHE A 109 -1.11 4.10 8.77
N GLN A 110 -2.31 4.08 8.21
CA GLN A 110 -2.96 5.29 7.69
C GLN A 110 -3.66 6.05 8.81
N LEU A 111 -3.24 7.29 9.05
CA LEU A 111 -3.76 8.15 10.11
C LEU A 111 -4.97 8.96 9.62
N PRO A 112 -5.97 9.25 10.48
CA PRO A 112 -7.16 10.02 10.10
C PRO A 112 -6.81 11.47 9.70
N PRO A 113 -7.58 12.08 8.79
CA PRO A 113 -7.47 13.52 8.52
C PRO A 113 -7.85 14.35 9.76
N ARG A 114 -7.38 15.60 9.81
CA ARG A 114 -7.65 16.55 10.91
C ARG A 114 -7.18 16.07 12.28
N TRP A 115 -6.28 15.08 12.32
CA TRP A 115 -5.60 14.71 13.54
C TRP A 115 -4.20 15.31 13.53
N ARG A 116 -4.01 16.35 14.36
CA ARG A 116 -2.72 17.05 14.46
C ARG A 116 -1.61 16.15 15.00
N CYS A 117 -0.39 16.48 14.57
CA CYS A 117 0.83 15.76 14.89
C CYS A 117 1.01 15.47 16.38
N ASN A 118 1.41 14.23 16.65
CA ASN A 118 1.82 13.75 17.95
C ASN A 118 2.97 12.76 17.76
N VAL A 119 4.19 13.29 17.79
CA VAL A 119 5.43 12.53 17.57
C VAL A 119 5.60 11.42 18.61
N ASP A 120 5.27 11.67 19.87
CA ASP A 120 5.41 10.68 20.95
C ASP A 120 4.59 9.42 20.70
N ARG A 121 3.36 9.57 20.20
CA ARG A 121 2.51 8.43 19.86
C ARG A 121 2.97 7.69 18.62
N LEU A 122 3.54 8.40 17.65
CA LEU A 122 4.15 7.76 16.49
C LEU A 122 5.35 6.91 16.94
N ALA A 123 6.25 7.49 17.73
CA ALA A 123 7.41 6.78 18.27
C ALA A 123 7.00 5.58 19.13
N ALA A 124 6.02 5.74 20.03
CA ALA A 124 5.52 4.64 20.87
C ALA A 124 4.90 3.50 20.06
N LEU A 125 4.25 3.81 18.93
CA LEU A 125 3.72 2.78 18.04
C LEU A 125 4.84 2.07 17.26
N LEU A 126 5.81 2.80 16.71
CA LEU A 126 6.89 2.21 15.94
C LEU A 126 7.82 1.36 16.83
N ALA A 127 8.02 1.75 18.09
CA ALA A 127 8.83 1.01 19.06
C ALA A 127 8.29 -0.38 19.39
N VAL A 128 7.00 -0.65 19.15
CA VAL A 128 6.39 -1.98 19.40
C VAL A 128 6.29 -2.83 18.14
N VAL A 129 6.65 -2.31 16.97
CA VAL A 129 6.71 -3.10 15.74
C VAL A 129 7.92 -4.03 15.84
N PRO A 130 7.75 -5.35 15.66
CA PRO A 130 8.87 -6.30 15.74
C PRO A 130 9.96 -5.99 14.70
N PRO A 131 11.25 -6.18 15.04
CA PRO A 131 12.33 -6.10 14.06
C PRO A 131 12.05 -6.99 12.84
N GLY A 132 12.30 -6.45 11.64
CA GLY A 132 12.06 -7.14 10.37
C GLY A 132 10.64 -6.97 9.80
N GLN A 133 9.65 -6.57 10.61
CA GLN A 133 8.33 -6.19 10.08
C GLN A 133 8.40 -4.78 9.50
N ARG A 134 8.44 -4.67 8.17
CA ARG A 134 8.34 -3.37 7.49
C ARG A 134 6.99 -2.70 7.78
N CYS A 135 7.00 -1.40 7.99
CA CYS A 135 5.78 -0.61 8.13
C CYS A 135 5.89 0.73 7.40
N ALA A 136 4.75 1.22 6.91
CA ALA A 136 4.62 2.50 6.26
C ALA A 136 3.57 3.34 7.00
N VAL A 137 3.74 4.66 7.07
CA VAL A 137 2.83 5.57 7.77
C VAL A 137 2.34 6.64 6.80
N GLU A 138 1.03 6.73 6.68
CA GLU A 138 0.38 7.74 5.83
C GLU A 138 -0.31 8.80 6.69
N PHE A 139 0.13 10.04 6.56
CA PHE A 139 -0.37 11.18 7.32
C PHE A 139 -1.36 11.99 6.50
N ARG A 140 -2.56 12.24 7.02
CA ARG A 140 -3.62 13.01 6.33
C ARG A 140 -3.80 14.44 6.86
N ASP A 141 -2.80 14.95 7.56
CA ASP A 141 -2.77 16.31 8.13
C ASP A 141 -1.33 16.85 8.02
N GLU A 142 -1.17 18.06 7.48
CA GLU A 142 0.14 18.63 7.16
C GLU A 142 1.00 18.90 8.40
N SER A 143 0.39 18.99 9.59
CA SER A 143 1.16 19.17 10.83
C SER A 143 2.13 18.02 11.12
N TRP A 144 1.96 16.86 10.47
CA TRP A 144 2.90 15.73 10.55
C TRP A 144 4.12 15.88 9.64
N PHE A 145 4.14 16.85 8.72
CA PHE A 145 5.25 17.03 7.77
C PHE A 145 6.39 17.83 8.41
N THR A 146 7.03 17.24 9.42
CA THR A 146 8.14 17.85 10.17
C THR A 146 9.37 16.95 10.19
N GLU A 147 10.56 17.55 10.36
CA GLU A 147 11.82 16.80 10.47
C GLU A 147 11.83 15.84 11.67
N ALA A 148 11.11 16.17 12.75
CA ALA A 148 10.98 15.29 13.92
C ALA A 148 10.24 13.99 13.57
N VAL A 149 9.20 14.07 12.72
CA VAL A 149 8.50 12.88 12.22
C VAL A 149 9.41 12.08 11.30
N ASP A 150 10.16 12.75 10.42
CA ASP A 150 11.09 12.09 9.51
C ASP A 150 12.20 11.33 10.25
N THR A 151 12.73 11.93 11.31
CA THR A 151 13.72 11.31 12.21
C THR A 151 13.14 10.08 12.88
N VAL A 152 11.95 10.18 13.48
CA VAL A 152 11.30 9.05 14.15
C VAL A 152 11.02 7.90 13.18
N LEU A 153 10.59 8.20 11.96
CA LEU A 153 10.40 7.18 10.92
C LEU A 153 11.73 6.50 10.55
N ALA A 154 12.78 7.29 10.31
CA ALA A 154 14.10 6.79 9.94
C ALA A 154 14.74 5.91 11.03
N ASP A 155 14.66 6.34 12.29
CA ASP A 155 15.19 5.61 13.45
C ASP A 155 14.55 4.21 13.61
N HIS A 156 13.32 4.03 13.12
CA HIS A 156 12.60 2.77 13.17
C HIS A 156 12.55 2.03 11.82
N GLY A 157 13.22 2.54 10.78
CA GLY A 157 13.14 1.97 9.44
C GLY A 157 11.72 1.95 8.84
N ALA A 158 10.87 2.87 9.28
CA ALA A 158 9.49 3.00 8.82
C ALA A 158 9.42 3.94 7.61
N ALA A 159 8.65 3.58 6.59
CA ALA A 159 8.51 4.39 5.39
C ALA A 159 7.45 5.50 5.58
N PHE A 160 7.81 6.72 5.20
CA PHE A 160 6.84 7.76 4.91
C PHE A 160 6.03 7.35 3.66
N THR A 161 4.71 7.26 3.78
CA THR A 161 3.86 6.98 2.63
C THR A 161 3.68 8.25 1.81
N VAL A 162 4.26 8.26 0.62
CA VAL A 162 3.96 9.29 -0.39
C VAL A 162 2.58 8.99 -0.95
N TYR A 163 1.70 9.98 -1.02
CA TYR A 163 0.39 9.78 -1.62
C TYR A 163 -0.03 10.94 -2.52
N ASP A 164 -0.97 10.63 -3.40
CA ASP A 164 -1.66 11.60 -4.24
C ASP A 164 -3.17 11.43 -4.04
N LEU A 165 -3.87 12.51 -3.67
CA LEU A 165 -5.30 12.49 -3.34
C LEU A 165 -5.90 13.90 -3.49
N ASP A 166 -6.98 14.04 -4.26
CA ASP A 166 -7.80 15.27 -4.34
C ASP A 166 -6.95 16.52 -4.68
N GLY A 167 -6.06 16.39 -5.67
CA GLY A 167 -5.15 17.45 -6.11
C GLY A 167 -4.00 17.76 -5.14
N HIS A 168 -3.88 17.02 -4.03
CA HIS A 168 -2.77 17.15 -3.09
C HIS A 168 -1.81 15.95 -3.21
N THR A 169 -0.54 16.25 -3.44
CA THR A 169 0.55 15.28 -3.33
C THR A 169 1.34 15.53 -2.04
N ALA A 170 1.49 14.50 -1.21
CA ALA A 170 2.31 14.57 -0.01
C ALA A 170 3.79 14.82 -0.36
N PRO A 171 4.62 15.29 0.60
CA PRO A 171 6.05 15.40 0.39
C PRO A 171 6.66 14.11 -0.17
N VAL A 172 7.37 14.22 -1.29
CA VAL A 172 8.03 13.08 -1.94
C VAL A 172 9.37 12.85 -1.25
N LYS A 173 9.40 11.93 -0.28
CA LYS A 173 10.58 11.59 0.51
C LYS A 173 10.61 10.12 0.87
N VAL A 174 11.80 9.63 1.21
CA VAL A 174 12.02 8.24 1.62
C VAL A 174 12.76 8.20 2.94
N THR A 175 12.16 7.58 3.94
CA THR A 175 12.68 7.49 5.33
C THR A 175 13.12 6.07 5.71
N ALA A 176 13.07 5.12 4.79
CA ALA A 176 13.45 3.72 5.03
C ALA A 176 14.31 3.17 3.89
N ASP A 177 14.73 1.91 3.99
CA ASP A 177 15.35 1.16 2.89
C ASP A 177 14.36 0.80 1.77
N PHE A 178 13.11 1.27 1.86
CA PHE A 178 12.07 1.14 0.86
C PHE A 178 11.20 2.39 0.76
N ALA A 179 10.56 2.58 -0.40
CA ALA A 179 9.54 3.60 -0.64
C ALA A 179 8.15 2.96 -0.66
N TYR A 180 7.14 3.68 -0.17
CA TYR A 180 5.74 3.25 -0.19
C TYR A 180 4.88 4.37 -0.77
N VAL A 181 4.14 4.08 -1.83
CA VAL A 181 3.35 5.06 -2.58
C VAL A 181 1.89 4.61 -2.66
N ARG A 182 0.96 5.53 -2.40
CA ARG A 182 -0.48 5.31 -2.59
C ARG A 182 -1.09 6.37 -3.51
N LEU A 183 -1.67 5.94 -4.63
CA LEU A 183 -2.22 6.81 -5.67
C LEU A 183 -3.74 6.73 -5.64
N HIS A 184 -4.40 7.75 -5.07
CA HIS A 184 -5.84 7.77 -4.82
C HIS A 184 -6.66 8.40 -5.93
N GLY A 185 -6.03 8.78 -7.04
CA GLY A 185 -6.72 9.30 -8.22
C GLY A 185 -6.50 10.80 -8.41
N PRO A 186 -6.40 11.25 -9.67
CA PRO A 186 -6.16 12.64 -10.03
C PRO A 186 -7.42 13.53 -9.94
N GLY A 187 -8.60 12.93 -9.77
CA GLY A 187 -9.86 13.64 -9.59
C GLY A 187 -10.20 13.86 -8.12
N ALA A 188 -11.49 13.76 -7.81
CA ALA A 188 -11.95 13.68 -6.43
C ALA A 188 -11.44 12.38 -5.76
N PRO A 189 -11.56 12.22 -4.43
CA PRO A 189 -11.09 11.03 -3.74
C PRO A 189 -11.52 9.71 -4.39
N TYR A 190 -10.53 8.88 -4.76
CA TYR A 190 -10.71 7.56 -5.37
C TYR A 190 -11.25 7.59 -6.81
N GLN A 191 -11.23 8.74 -7.48
CA GLN A 191 -11.81 8.96 -8.81
C GLN A 191 -10.77 9.35 -9.86
N GLY A 192 -11.12 9.08 -11.12
CA GLY A 192 -10.32 9.44 -12.29
C GLY A 192 -9.17 8.47 -12.61
N SER A 193 -8.74 8.50 -13.86
CA SER A 193 -7.55 7.78 -14.35
C SER A 193 -6.38 8.74 -14.45
N TYR A 194 -5.21 8.31 -13.95
CA TYR A 194 -3.97 9.01 -14.23
C TYR A 194 -3.67 9.00 -15.73
N ASP A 195 -3.19 10.13 -16.25
CA ASP A 195 -2.73 10.22 -17.63
C ASP A 195 -1.29 9.68 -17.79
N ALA A 196 -0.85 9.55 -19.04
CA ALA A 196 0.47 8.99 -19.34
C ALA A 196 1.62 9.86 -18.78
N ALA A 197 1.47 11.18 -18.72
CA ALA A 197 2.52 12.08 -18.23
C ALA A 197 2.69 11.96 -16.71
N ALA A 198 1.58 11.87 -15.97
CA ALA A 198 1.58 11.61 -14.54
C ALA A 198 2.21 10.25 -14.22
N LEU A 199 1.84 9.20 -14.96
CA LEU A 199 2.43 7.87 -14.78
C LEU A 199 3.91 7.83 -15.15
N ALA A 200 4.34 8.51 -16.21
CA ALA A 200 5.76 8.64 -16.55
C ALA A 200 6.57 9.35 -15.47
N THR A 201 5.99 10.38 -14.84
CA THR A 201 6.61 11.07 -13.70
C THR A 201 6.80 10.12 -12.51
N TRP A 202 5.80 9.28 -12.22
CA TRP A 202 5.94 8.25 -11.19
C TRP A 202 6.96 7.18 -11.57
N ALA A 203 6.98 6.71 -12.81
CA ALA A 203 7.94 5.73 -13.29
C ALA A 203 9.39 6.23 -13.12
N ALA A 204 9.66 7.50 -13.45
CA ALA A 204 10.98 8.10 -13.25
C ALA A 204 11.41 8.13 -11.77
N ARG A 205 10.50 8.50 -10.85
CA ARG A 205 10.77 8.47 -9.40
C ARG A 205 11.03 7.06 -8.89
N ILE A 206 10.24 6.09 -9.34
CA ILE A 206 10.37 4.69 -8.97
C ILE A 206 11.72 4.15 -9.44
N ALA A 207 12.14 4.48 -10.67
CA ALA A 207 13.44 4.11 -11.20
C ALA A 207 14.58 4.71 -10.35
N GLU A 208 14.50 6.00 -10.00
CA GLU A 208 15.48 6.66 -9.13
C GLU A 208 15.63 5.95 -7.77
N TRP A 209 14.51 5.62 -7.10
CA TRP A 209 14.56 4.90 -5.82
C TRP A 209 15.10 3.48 -5.96
N ARG A 210 14.68 2.75 -6.99
CA ARG A 210 15.14 1.38 -7.29
C ARG A 210 16.65 1.36 -7.56
N ASP A 211 17.13 2.29 -8.39
CA ASP A 211 18.54 2.38 -8.77
C ASP A 211 19.40 2.84 -7.58
N GLY A 212 18.81 3.60 -6.65
CA GLY A 212 19.34 3.87 -5.32
C GLY A 212 19.28 2.71 -4.32
N GLY A 213 18.89 1.50 -4.75
CA GLY A 213 18.91 0.27 -3.95
C GLY A 213 17.70 0.09 -3.03
N ARG A 214 16.61 0.84 -3.22
CA ARG A 214 15.42 0.79 -2.36
C ARG A 214 14.32 -0.05 -2.97
N ASP A 215 13.74 -0.96 -2.19
CA ASP A 215 12.50 -1.63 -2.59
C ASP A 215 11.39 -0.57 -2.76
N VAL A 216 10.46 -0.75 -3.70
CA VAL A 216 9.38 0.21 -3.96
C VAL A 216 8.04 -0.51 -3.99
N TYR A 217 7.10 -0.04 -3.17
CA TYR A 217 5.71 -0.52 -3.14
C TYR A 217 4.80 0.58 -3.65
N VAL A 218 3.97 0.29 -4.65
CA VAL A 218 3.02 1.26 -5.23
C VAL A 218 1.65 0.63 -5.30
N PHE A 219 0.67 1.27 -4.68
CA PHE A 219 -0.72 0.81 -4.69
C PHE A 219 -1.66 1.90 -5.20
N PHE A 220 -2.40 1.57 -6.26
CA PHE A 220 -3.48 2.42 -6.76
C PHE A 220 -4.78 2.16 -6.00
N ASP A 221 -5.51 3.21 -5.66
CA ASP A 221 -6.77 3.21 -4.90
C ASP A 221 -7.89 3.99 -5.64
N ASN A 222 -7.62 4.45 -6.86
CA ASN A 222 -8.56 5.18 -7.73
C ASN A 222 -9.52 4.22 -8.45
N ASP A 223 -10.43 3.64 -7.68
CA ASP A 223 -11.16 2.45 -8.11
C ASP A 223 -12.44 2.71 -8.93
N GLU A 224 -12.89 3.96 -9.08
CA GLU A 224 -14.20 4.35 -9.63
C GLU A 224 -14.71 3.53 -10.83
N ALA A 225 -13.87 3.29 -11.83
CA ALA A 225 -14.22 2.50 -13.03
C ALA A 225 -13.17 1.42 -13.36
N GLY A 226 -12.48 0.90 -12.33
CA GLY A 226 -11.36 -0.03 -12.52
C GLY A 226 -10.05 0.64 -12.95
N TYR A 227 -9.98 1.97 -12.86
CA TYR A 227 -8.79 2.73 -13.23
C TYR A 227 -7.55 2.31 -12.44
N ALA A 228 -7.71 1.93 -11.18
CA ALA A 228 -6.60 1.45 -10.36
C ALA A 228 -5.84 0.28 -11.02
N ALA A 229 -6.54 -0.75 -11.50
CA ALA A 229 -5.90 -1.90 -12.15
C ALA A 229 -5.27 -1.52 -13.50
N LEU A 230 -5.95 -0.68 -14.29
CA LEU A 230 -5.43 -0.21 -15.58
C LEU A 230 -4.19 0.67 -15.42
N ASN A 231 -4.19 1.60 -14.46
CA ASN A 231 -3.07 2.48 -14.18
C ASN A 231 -1.90 1.70 -13.55
N ALA A 232 -2.16 0.73 -12.69
CA ALA A 232 -1.13 -0.17 -12.16
C ALA A 232 -0.44 -0.97 -13.27
N ALA A 233 -1.20 -1.51 -14.23
CA ALA A 233 -0.65 -2.23 -15.38
C ALA A 233 0.21 -1.30 -16.26
N HIS A 234 -0.29 -0.11 -16.58
CA HIS A 234 0.45 0.87 -17.38
C HIS A 234 1.73 1.36 -16.68
N LEU A 235 1.67 1.66 -15.38
CA LEU A 235 2.88 2.06 -14.64
C LEU A 235 3.92 0.95 -14.64
N ARG A 236 3.50 -0.32 -14.50
CA ARG A 236 4.42 -1.45 -14.55
C ARG A 236 5.14 -1.54 -15.90
N THR A 237 4.41 -1.44 -17.01
CA THR A 237 4.98 -1.34 -18.36
C THR A 237 6.07 -0.27 -18.44
N LEU A 238 5.82 0.93 -17.91
CA LEU A 238 6.79 2.03 -17.92
C LEU A 238 8.05 1.74 -17.08
N VAL A 239 7.91 1.00 -15.97
CA VAL A 239 9.03 0.71 -15.05
C VAL A 239 9.87 -0.49 -15.51
N ASP A 240 9.24 -1.50 -16.09
CA ASP A 240 9.90 -2.72 -16.55
C ASP A 240 10.61 -2.54 -17.90
N GLY A 241 10.34 -1.43 -18.62
CA GLY A 241 11.02 -1.06 -19.86
C GLY A 241 10.40 -1.66 -21.13
N ASP A 242 9.39 -2.52 -20.99
CA ASP A 242 8.62 -3.05 -22.10
C ASP A 242 7.40 -2.17 -22.32
N GLY A 243 7.48 -1.26 -23.30
CA GLY A 243 6.27 -0.68 -23.91
C GLY A 243 5.32 -1.82 -24.29
N VAL A 244 4.03 -1.65 -24.00
CA VAL A 244 2.99 -2.61 -24.41
C VAL A 244 3.15 -2.85 -25.92
N PRO A 245 3.25 -4.10 -26.40
CA PRO A 245 3.17 -4.35 -27.83
C PRO A 245 1.82 -3.80 -28.31
N ALA A 246 1.87 -2.99 -29.37
CA ALA A 246 0.72 -2.35 -30.01
C ALA A 246 -0.47 -3.30 -30.23
#